data_AF-A0AAU6T5L3-F1
#
_entry.id   AF-A0AAU6T5L3-F1
#
_cell.length_a   1.000
_cell.length_b   1.000
_cell.length_c   1.000
_cell.angle_alpha   90.00
_cell.angle_beta   90.00
_cell.angle_gamma   90.00
#
_symmetry.space_group_name_H-M   'P 1'
#
loop_
_entity.id
_entity.type
_entity.pdbx_description
1 polymer ?
#
loop_
_entity_poly.entity_id
_entity_poly.type
_entity_poly.pdbx_seq_one_letter_code
_entity_poly.pdbx_strand_id
1 'polypeptide(L)' 'MNLVPGTSHLTALDILLELRCWLADNVEMQADPAIVAHLPNGYQLTQADCIEVIDVLLHQLRD' A
#
# COMPACT_ATOMS: atom_id res chain seq x y z
N MET A 1 15.70 26.66 -1.36
CA MET A 1 14.24 26.58 -1.59
C MET A 1 13.56 26.77 -0.25
N ASN A 2 12.74 27.82 -0.11
CA ASN A 2 11.98 28.07 1.12
C ASN A 2 10.71 27.21 1.08
N LEU A 3 10.61 26.23 1.98
CA LEU A 3 9.43 25.39 2.15
C LEU A 3 8.35 26.18 2.88
N VAL A 4 7.14 26.20 2.32
CA VAL A 4 5.95 26.77 2.97
C VAL A 4 5.58 25.86 4.15
N PRO A 5 5.46 26.39 5.39
CA PRO A 5 5.00 25.61 6.53
C PRO A 5 3.52 25.24 6.30
N GLY A 6 3.25 24.00 5.90
CA GLY A 6 1.90 23.53 5.56
C GLY A 6 1.86 22.50 4.44
N THR A 7 2.93 22.35 3.66
CA THR A 7 3.12 21.21 2.76
C THR A 7 4.17 20.30 3.37
N SER A 8 3.80 19.53 4.40
CA SER A 8 4.61 18.37 4.78
C SER A 8 4.67 17.49 3.54
N HIS A 9 5.80 17.48 2.83
CA HIS A 9 5.98 16.57 1.70
C HIS A 9 5.85 15.17 2.28
N LEU A 10 4.77 14.47 1.92
CA LEU A 10 4.60 13.07 2.30
C LEU A 10 5.82 12.31 1.82
N THR A 11 6.52 11.68 2.75
CA THR A 11 7.62 10.79 2.39
C THR A 11 7.05 9.54 1.74
N ALA A 12 7.89 8.81 1.00
CA ALA A 12 7.48 7.50 0.46
C ALA A 12 7.00 6.57 1.59
N LEU A 13 7.61 6.68 2.78
CA LEU A 13 7.21 5.93 3.97
C LEU A 13 5.79 6.29 4.43
N ASP A 14 5.46 7.57 4.52
CA ASP A 14 4.12 8.04 4.92
C ASP A 14 3.04 7.53 3.95
N ILE A 15 3.32 7.58 2.64
CA ILE A 15 2.38 7.13 1.60
C ILE A 15 2.16 5.62 1.70
N LEU A 16 3.23 4.84 1.88
CA LEU A 16 3.13 3.39 1.97
C LEU A 16 2.42 2.94 3.24
N LEU A 17 2.62 3.63 4.36
CA LEU A 17 1.89 3.37 5.60
C LEU A 17 0.39 3.58 5.42
N GLU A 18 -0.03 4.70 4.82
CA GLU A 18 -1.47 4.94 4.63
C GLU A 18 -2.10 4.02 3.60
N LEU A 19 -1.37 3.68 2.54
CA LEU A 19 -1.85 2.69 1.58
C LEU A 19 -2.03 1.32 2.23
N ARG A 20 -1.09 0.90 3.08
CA ARG A 20 -1.18 -0.35 3.85
C ARG A 20 -2.40 -0.38 4.75
N CYS A 21 -2.60 0.67 5.56
CA CYS A 21 -3.72 0.77 6.48
C CYS A 21 -5.05 0.73 5.72
N TRP A 22 -5.16 1.51 4.64
CA TRP A 22 -6.35 1.51 3.81
C TRP A 22 -6.64 0.13 3.21
N LEU A 23 -5.64 -0.58 2.71
CA LEU A 23 -5.83 -1.93 2.16
C LEU A 23 -6.28 -2.92 3.24
N ALA A 24 -5.69 -2.87 4.44
CA ALA A 24 -6.06 -3.74 5.55
C ALA A 24 -7.53 -3.53 5.96
N ASP A 25 -7.95 -2.27 6.11
CA ASP A 25 -9.34 -1.93 6.42
C ASP A 25 -10.30 -2.43 5.32
N ASN A 26 -9.92 -2.29 4.05
CA ASN A 26 -10.74 -2.79 2.94
C ASN A 26 -10.89 -4.31 2.97
N VAL A 27 -9.82 -5.05 3.29
CA VAL A 27 -9.87 -6.51 3.41
C VAL A 27 -10.80 -6.93 4.54
N GLU A 28 -10.76 -6.25 5.69
CA GLU A 28 -11.66 -6.54 6.83
C GLU A 28 -13.13 -6.25 6.51
N MET A 29 -13.40 -5.24 5.68
CA MET A 29 -14.76 -4.86 5.29
C MET A 29 -15.35 -5.73 4.17
N GLN A 30 -14.54 -6.48 3.43
CA GLN A 30 -14.99 -7.29 2.31
C GLN A 30 -15.23 -8.74 2.70
N ALA A 31 -16.26 -9.35 2.12
CA ALA A 31 -16.57 -10.77 2.33
C ALA A 31 -15.62 -11.70 1.59
N ASP A 32 -15.05 -11.24 0.47
CA ASP A 32 -14.08 -11.94 -0.36
C ASP A 32 -12.92 -10.98 -0.72
N PRO A 33 -11.67 -11.46 -0.82
CA PRO A 33 -10.55 -10.60 -1.21
C PRO A 33 -10.76 -9.97 -2.60
N ALA A 34 -10.78 -8.64 -2.69
CA ALA A 34 -10.89 -7.99 -4.00
C ALA A 34 -9.66 -8.25 -4.86
N ILE A 35 -9.94 -8.59 -6.13
CA ILE A 35 -8.94 -8.69 -7.18
C ILE A 35 -8.55 -7.28 -7.62
N VAL A 36 -7.27 -6.96 -7.45
CA VAL A 36 -6.65 -5.70 -7.87
C VAL A 36 -6.23 -5.77 -9.33
N ALA A 37 -5.71 -6.91 -9.80
CA ALA A 37 -5.30 -7.09 -11.19
C ALA A 37 -5.32 -8.56 -11.64
N HIS A 38 -5.58 -8.78 -12.92
CA HIS A 38 -5.38 -10.08 -13.57
C HIS A 38 -4.04 -10.08 -14.29
N LEU A 39 -3.13 -10.95 -13.88
CA LEU A 39 -1.81 -11.07 -14.49
C LEU A 39 -1.86 -12.01 -15.72
N PRO A 40 -0.98 -11.81 -16.73
CA PRO A 40 -0.97 -12.63 -17.95
C PRO A 40 -0.72 -14.12 -17.73
N ASN A 41 -0.15 -14.50 -16.59
CA ASN A 41 0.10 -15.89 -16.20
C ASN A 41 -1.14 -16.58 -15.57
N GLY A 42 -2.29 -15.90 -15.53
CA GLY A 42 -3.51 -16.41 -14.91
C GLY A 42 -3.60 -16.17 -13.40
N TYR A 43 -2.58 -15.55 -12.79
CA TYR A 43 -2.64 -15.17 -11.39
C TYR A 43 -3.55 -13.95 -11.19
N GLN A 44 -4.38 -13.99 -10.14
CA GLN A 44 -5.17 -12.85 -9.71
C GLN A 44 -4.46 -12.18 -8.54
N LEU A 45 -3.94 -10.98 -8.78
CA LEU A 45 -3.36 -10.16 -7.73
C LEU A 45 -4.50 -9.66 -6.83
N THR A 46 -4.46 -10.00 -5.55
CA THR A 46 -5.44 -9.61 -4.54
C THR A 46 -4.95 -8.43 -3.71
N GLN A 47 -5.85 -7.83 -2.92
CA GLN A 47 -5.45 -6.82 -1.92
C GLN A 47 -4.45 -7.37 -0.88
N ALA A 48 -4.55 -8.65 -0.51
CA ALA A 48 -3.62 -9.28 0.43
C ALA A 48 -2.20 -9.36 -0.16
N ASP A 49 -2.07 -9.69 -1.44
CA ASP A 49 -0.77 -9.67 -2.14
C ASP A 49 -0.16 -8.26 -2.14
N CYS A 50 -0.99 -7.23 -2.33
CA CYS A 50 -0.54 -5.84 -2.27
C CYS A 50 -0.04 -5.46 -0.87
N ILE A 51 -0.71 -5.91 0.19
CA ILE A 51 -0.28 -5.65 1.58
C ILE A 51 1.08 -6.29 1.83
N GLU A 52 1.30 -7.53 1.40
CA GLU A 52 2.58 -8.23 1.57
C GLU A 52 3.73 -7.47 0.89
N VAL A 53 3.52 -7.00 -0.34
CA VAL A 53 4.53 -6.21 -1.07
C VAL A 53 4.80 -4.89 -0.37
N ILE A 54 3.77 -4.22 0.15
CA ILE A 54 3.94 -2.96 0.89
C ILE A 54 4.70 -3.19 2.19
N ASP A 55 4.44 -4.28 2.92
CA ASP A 55 5.18 -4.62 4.14
C ASP A 55 6.68 -4.84 3.85
N VAL A 56 7.02 -5.49 2.73
CA VAL A 56 8.41 -5.63 2.28
C VAL A 56 9.04 -4.28 1.94
N LEU A 57 8.32 -3.40 1.23
CA LEU A 57 8.82 -2.06 0.89
C LEU A 57 9.01 -1.17 2.14
N LEU A 58 8.09 -1.25 3.10
CA LEU A 58 8.19 -0.54 4.38
C LEU A 58 9.40 -1.00 5.19
N HIS A 59 9.71 -2.31 5.16
CA HIS A 59 10.90 -2.85 5.80
C HIS A 59 12.17 -2.29 5.14
N GLN A 60 12.24 -2.33 3.80
CA GLN A 60 13.40 -1.84 3.04
C GLN A 60 13.66 -0.33 3.21
N LEU A 61 12.62 0.48 3.42
CA LEU A 61 12.75 1.92 3.61
C LEU A 61 13.10 2.32 5.05
N ARG A 62 13.02 1.38 5.98
CA ARG A 62 13.37 1.58 7.39
C ARG A 62 14.84 1.28 7.68
N ASP A 63 15.49 0.46 6.85
CA ASP A 63 16.92 0.10 6.91
C ASP A 63 17.81 1.09 6.14
#